data_AF-A0A2E4ECW0-F1
#
_entry.id   AF-A0A2E4ECW0-F1
#
_cell.length_a   1.000
_cell.length_b   1.000
_cell.length_c   1.000
_cell.angle_alpha   90.00
_cell.angle_beta   90.00
_cell.angle_gamma   90.00
#
_symmetry.space_group_name_H-M   'P 1'
#
loop_
_entity.id
_entity.type
_entity.pdbx_description
1 polymer ?
#
loop_
_entity_poly.entity_id
_entity_poly.type
_entity_poly.pdbx_seq_one_letter_code
_entity_poly.pdbx_strand_id
1 'polypeptide(L)'
;MQNQNDNFEKFRPLKIKIMETIHTFAEEFIAKINEQSSVELDGFMGLPWAPKLQEDEILFPFIWLGKPDAKDLMNIEVFFQEYLTKAGLRASTRTAPLKYDERKNGWIYFVIYRPHGEVQ
;
A
#
# COMPACT_ATOMS: atom_id res chain seq x y z
N MET A 1 -22.45 -13.96 -17.28
CA MET A 1 -21.18 -13.21 -17.38
C MET A 1 -21.45 -11.83 -16.81
N GLN A 2 -21.16 -11.61 -15.53
CA GLN A 2 -21.34 -10.30 -14.90
C GLN A 2 -20.15 -9.42 -15.26
N ASN A 3 -20.45 -8.25 -15.82
CA ASN A 3 -19.52 -7.32 -16.46
C ASN A 3 -18.37 -6.93 -15.55
N GLN A 4 -17.13 -7.18 -15.98
CA GLN A 4 -15.93 -6.59 -15.39
C GLN A 4 -16.00 -5.05 -15.39
N ASN A 5 -16.69 -4.45 -16.36
CA ASN A 5 -16.89 -3.00 -16.47
C ASN A 5 -17.79 -2.39 -15.37
N ASP A 6 -18.84 -3.10 -14.93
CA ASP A 6 -19.76 -2.58 -13.89
C ASP A 6 -19.07 -2.55 -12.51
N ASN A 7 -18.18 -3.51 -12.27
CA ASN A 7 -17.34 -3.52 -11.07
C ASN A 7 -16.32 -2.38 -11.12
N PHE A 8 -15.68 -2.14 -12.27
CA PHE A 8 -14.66 -1.10 -12.43
C PHE A 8 -15.19 0.31 -12.12
N GLU A 9 -16.33 0.71 -12.70
CA GLU A 9 -16.93 2.03 -12.47
C GLU A 9 -17.32 2.23 -10.99
N LYS A 10 -17.67 1.14 -10.29
CA LYS A 10 -17.97 1.17 -8.85
C LYS A 10 -16.73 1.35 -7.97
N PHE A 11 -15.58 0.78 -8.36
CA PHE A 11 -14.35 0.84 -7.56
C PHE A 11 -13.46 2.04 -7.87
N ARG A 12 -13.67 2.73 -9.00
CA ARG A 12 -12.90 3.92 -9.38
C ARG A 12 -13.03 5.09 -8.38
N PRO A 13 -14.24 5.48 -7.92
CA PRO A 13 -14.38 6.50 -6.87
C PRO A 13 -13.74 6.07 -5.56
N LEU A 14 -13.84 4.78 -5.22
CA LEU A 14 -13.24 4.22 -4.01
C LEU A 14 -11.71 4.29 -4.07
N LYS A 15 -11.11 3.94 -5.23
CA LYS A 15 -9.68 4.06 -5.51
C LYS A 15 -9.18 5.50 -5.36
N ILE A 16 -9.93 6.47 -5.89
CA ILE A 16 -9.60 7.91 -5.74
C ILE A 16 -9.68 8.30 -4.26
N LYS A 17 -10.77 7.96 -3.57
CA LYS A 17 -10.94 8.21 -2.13
C LYS A 17 -9.81 7.61 -1.31
N ILE A 18 -9.36 6.40 -1.63
CA ILE A 18 -8.19 5.77 -1.00
C ILE A 18 -6.93 6.58 -1.27
N MET A 19 -6.65 6.98 -2.52
CA MET A 19 -5.46 7.78 -2.84
C MET A 19 -5.46 9.16 -2.17
N GLU A 20 -6.61 9.81 -2.08
CA GLU A 20 -6.80 11.09 -1.38
C GLU A 20 -6.65 10.92 0.14
N THR A 21 -7.26 9.88 0.70
CA THR A 21 -7.11 9.51 2.11
C THR A 21 -5.64 9.26 2.40
N ILE A 22 -4.93 8.54 1.52
CA ILE A 22 -3.52 8.20 1.70
C ILE A 22 -2.66 9.43 1.67
N HIS A 23 -2.90 10.37 0.76
CA HIS A 23 -2.22 11.66 0.80
C HIS A 23 -2.52 12.44 2.08
N THR A 24 -3.76 12.38 2.58
CA THR A 24 -4.22 13.16 3.74
C THR A 24 -3.67 12.63 5.06
N PHE A 25 -3.56 11.30 5.20
CA PHE A 25 -3.07 10.64 6.42
C PHE A 25 -1.63 10.15 6.29
N ALA A 26 -0.97 10.43 5.16
CA ALA A 26 0.44 10.14 4.94
C ALA A 26 1.29 10.66 6.08
N GLU A 27 1.00 11.84 6.65
CA GLU A 27 1.80 12.42 7.73
C GLU A 27 1.76 11.59 9.02
N GLU A 28 0.59 11.17 9.50
CA GLU A 28 0.47 10.34 10.70
C GLU A 28 1.05 8.93 10.48
N PHE A 29 0.82 8.37 9.29
CA PHE A 29 1.31 7.06 8.91
C PHE A 29 2.83 7.05 8.77
N ILE A 30 3.40 8.04 8.08
CA ILE A 30 4.84 8.25 7.93
C ILE A 30 5.48 8.54 9.29
N ALA A 31 4.86 9.35 10.16
CA ALA A 31 5.39 9.60 11.50
C ALA A 31 5.51 8.31 12.33
N LYS A 32 4.48 7.48 12.34
CA LYS A 32 4.52 6.16 13.02
C LYS A 32 5.50 5.18 12.39
N ILE A 33 5.65 5.21 11.08
CA ILE A 33 6.64 4.40 10.36
C ILE A 33 8.06 4.87 10.67
N ASN A 34 8.28 6.18 10.77
CA ASN A 34 9.56 6.78 11.13
C ASN A 34 9.97 6.45 12.58
N GLU A 35 9.01 6.28 13.49
CA GLU A 35 9.27 5.76 14.85
C GLU A 35 9.89 4.35 14.84
N GLN A 36 9.71 3.57 13.75
CA GLN A 36 10.32 2.24 13.59
C GLN A 36 11.75 2.27 13.02
N SER A 37 12.35 3.46 12.91
CA SER A 37 13.74 3.72 12.48
C SER A 37 14.19 2.91 11.27
N SER A 38 13.88 3.40 10.06
CA SER A 38 14.61 3.15 8.78
C SER A 38 13.72 3.17 7.53
N VAL A 39 12.43 3.51 7.65
CA VAL A 39 11.47 3.38 6.54
C VAL A 39 11.08 4.72 5.93
N GLU A 40 11.25 4.86 4.63
CA GLU A 40 10.70 5.97 3.84
C GLU A 40 9.58 5.49 2.92
N LEU A 41 8.49 6.25 2.87
CA LEU A 41 7.40 6.03 1.93
C LEU A 41 7.73 6.78 0.63
N ASP A 42 8.21 6.06 -0.38
CA ASP A 42 8.57 6.66 -1.66
C ASP A 42 7.34 6.84 -2.55
N GLY A 43 7.24 8.02 -3.15
CA GLY A 43 6.20 8.38 -4.09
C GLY A 43 6.13 7.40 -5.26
N PHE A 44 4.91 7.16 -5.70
CA PHE A 44 4.50 6.14 -6.66
C PHE A 44 5.39 5.96 -7.92
N MET A 45 5.69 4.69 -8.20
CA MET A 45 5.97 4.02 -9.50
C MET A 45 7.23 4.38 -10.31
N GLY A 46 7.97 3.32 -10.66
CA GLY A 46 9.14 3.36 -11.55
C GLY A 46 10.07 2.16 -11.41
N LEU A 47 9.83 1.30 -10.41
CA LEU A 47 10.67 0.12 -10.18
C LEU A 47 10.37 -0.95 -11.24
N PRO A 48 11.38 -1.42 -12.00
CA PRO A 48 11.19 -2.38 -13.10
C PRO A 48 10.70 -3.76 -12.62
N TRP A 49 10.74 -3.97 -11.31
CA TRP A 49 10.36 -5.21 -10.64
C TRP A 49 9.07 -5.06 -9.81
N ALA A 50 8.37 -3.93 -9.92
CA ALA A 50 7.06 -3.75 -9.33
C ALA A 50 6.10 -4.88 -9.80
N PRO A 51 5.29 -5.43 -8.90
CA PRO A 51 4.35 -6.49 -9.22
C PRO A 51 3.31 -5.98 -10.23
N LYS A 52 2.85 -6.88 -11.12
CA LYS A 52 1.73 -6.58 -12.00
C LYS A 52 0.48 -6.32 -11.15
N LEU A 53 -0.21 -5.23 -11.47
CA LEU A 53 -1.46 -4.82 -10.82
C LEU A 53 -2.64 -5.15 -11.73
N GLN A 54 -3.74 -5.56 -11.11
CA GLN A 54 -5.07 -5.50 -11.72
C GLN A 54 -5.58 -4.05 -11.71
N GLU A 55 -6.56 -3.73 -12.56
CA GLU A 55 -7.06 -2.36 -12.72
C GLU A 55 -7.60 -1.74 -11.41
N ASP A 56 -8.17 -2.58 -10.55
CA ASP A 56 -8.70 -2.22 -9.23
C ASP A 56 -7.69 -2.34 -8.09
N GLU A 57 -6.46 -2.79 -8.37
CA GLU A 57 -5.42 -2.87 -7.36
C GLU A 57 -4.64 -1.56 -7.22
N ILE A 58 -4.12 -1.33 -6.01
CA ILE A 58 -3.28 -0.20 -5.66
C ILE A 58 -2.00 -0.73 -5.02
N LEU A 59 -0.84 -0.19 -5.44
CA LEU A 59 0.48 -0.60 -4.97
C LEU A 59 1.04 0.41 -3.97
N PHE A 60 1.52 -0.07 -2.83
CA PHE A 60 2.22 0.75 -1.84
C PHE A 60 3.65 0.26 -1.68
N PRO A 61 4.65 0.98 -2.22
CA PRO A 61 6.05 0.72 -1.95
C PRO A 61 6.45 1.25 -0.58
N PHE A 62 7.25 0.47 0.13
CA PHE A 62 7.92 0.84 1.36
C PHE A 62 9.42 0.63 1.17
N ILE A 63 10.26 1.60 1.56
CA ILE A 63 11.72 1.49 1.43
C ILE A 63 12.35 1.46 2.81
N TRP A 64 13.19 0.48 3.10
CA TRP A 64 13.97 0.37 4.33
C TRP A 64 15.47 0.54 4.02
N LEU A 65 16.17 1.33 4.82
CA LEU A 65 17.64 1.45 4.74
C LEU A 65 18.34 0.13 5.12
N GLY A 66 17.74 -0.64 6.04
CA GLY A 66 18.18 -1.99 6.43
C GLY A 66 17.24 -3.06 5.88
N LYS A 67 17.64 -4.34 5.88
CA LYS A 67 16.71 -5.41 5.53
C LYS A 67 15.69 -5.59 6.67
N PRO A 68 14.39 -5.35 6.47
CA PRO A 68 13.40 -5.60 7.51
C PRO A 68 13.31 -7.08 7.86
N ASP A 69 13.00 -7.36 9.13
CA ASP A 69 12.62 -8.69 9.57
C ASP A 69 11.13 -8.96 9.33
N ALA A 70 10.68 -10.18 9.63
CA ALA A 70 9.29 -10.57 9.42
C ALA A 70 8.30 -9.78 10.30
N LYS A 71 8.74 -9.34 11.49
CA LYS A 71 7.92 -8.57 12.42
C LYS A 71 7.73 -7.14 11.89
N ASP A 72 8.78 -6.54 11.34
CA ASP A 72 8.70 -5.23 10.70
C ASP A 72 7.68 -5.24 9.55
N LEU A 73 7.73 -6.25 8.68
CA LEU A 73 6.78 -6.40 7.57
C LEU A 73 5.35 -6.59 8.06
N MET A 74 5.15 -7.44 9.07
CA MET A 74 3.83 -7.66 9.68
C MET A 74 3.27 -6.38 10.31
N ASN A 75 4.09 -5.58 10.99
CA ASN A 75 3.66 -4.32 11.59
C ASN A 75 3.17 -3.34 10.53
N ILE A 76 3.88 -3.21 9.41
CA ILE A 76 3.46 -2.36 8.29
C ILE A 76 2.12 -2.81 7.73
N GLU A 77 1.91 -4.11 7.52
CA GLU A 77 0.63 -4.64 7.04
C GLU A 77 -0.52 -4.35 8.00
N VAL A 78 -0.32 -4.57 9.30
CA VAL A 78 -1.32 -4.30 10.34
C VAL A 78 -1.66 -2.82 10.40
N PHE A 79 -0.66 -1.94 10.45
CA PHE A 79 -0.90 -0.49 10.48
C PHE A 79 -1.61 0.00 9.24
N PHE A 80 -1.24 -0.50 8.07
CA PHE A 80 -1.92 -0.15 6.84
C PHE A 80 -3.40 -0.59 6.86
N GLN A 81 -3.69 -1.76 7.42
CA GLN A 81 -5.08 -2.24 7.59
C GLN A 81 -5.88 -1.43 8.62
N GLU A 82 -5.29 -1.11 9.78
CA GLU A 82 -5.91 -0.22 10.78
C GLU A 82 -6.24 1.15 10.18
N TYR A 83 -5.31 1.66 9.38
CA TYR A 83 -5.43 2.93 8.68
C TYR A 83 -6.60 2.92 7.67
N LEU A 84 -6.70 1.90 6.83
CA LEU A 84 -7.82 1.72 5.89
C LEU A 84 -9.15 1.61 6.62
N THR A 85 -9.18 0.87 7.74
CA THR A 85 -10.38 0.71 8.56
C THR A 85 -10.84 2.04 9.15
N LYS A 86 -9.91 2.87 9.68
CA LYS A 86 -10.23 4.22 10.18
C LYS A 86 -10.82 5.13 9.11
N ALA A 87 -10.39 4.95 7.86
CA ALA A 87 -10.94 5.66 6.71
C ALA A 87 -12.28 5.10 6.21
N GLY A 88 -12.84 4.09 6.89
CA GLY A 88 -14.10 3.45 6.52
C GLY A 88 -13.98 2.56 5.27
N LEU A 89 -12.78 2.04 4.98
CA LEU A 89 -12.49 1.27 3.77
C LEU A 89 -12.22 -0.19 4.09
N ARG A 90 -12.81 -1.10 3.30
CA ARG A 90 -12.60 -2.55 3.43
C ARG A 90 -11.92 -3.13 2.20
N ALA A 91 -10.93 -3.99 2.44
CA ALA A 91 -10.12 -4.54 1.36
C ALA A 91 -9.37 -5.81 1.71
N SER A 92 -8.90 -6.48 0.67
CA SER A 92 -7.87 -7.51 0.79
C SER A 92 -6.51 -6.90 0.50
N THR A 93 -5.51 -7.32 1.26
CA THR A 93 -4.11 -7.05 0.97
C THR A 93 -3.41 -8.33 0.52
N ARG A 94 -2.47 -8.19 -0.41
CA ARG A 94 -1.48 -9.21 -0.74
C ARG A 94 -0.13 -8.51 -0.82
N THR A 95 0.94 -9.22 -0.57
CA THR A 95 2.27 -8.61 -0.59
C THR A 95 3.13 -9.20 -1.68
N ALA A 96 4.09 -8.40 -2.12
CA ALA A 96 5.09 -8.79 -3.09
C ALA A 96 6.45 -8.92 -2.41
N PRO A 97 7.34 -9.77 -2.95
CA PRO A 97 8.61 -10.09 -2.29
C PRO A 97 9.50 -8.86 -2.13
N LEU A 98 10.17 -8.80 -0.98
CA LEU A 98 11.17 -7.80 -0.65
C LEU A 98 12.37 -7.89 -1.59
N LYS A 99 12.83 -6.77 -2.15
CA LYS A 99 14.06 -6.70 -2.96
C LYS A 99 14.87 -5.44 -2.66
N TYR A 100 16.18 -5.55 -2.72
CA TYR A 100 17.06 -4.38 -2.63
C TYR A 100 17.10 -3.64 -3.97
N ASP A 101 16.94 -2.31 -3.95
CA ASP A 101 17.16 -1.44 -5.12
C ASP A 101 18.35 -0.51 -4.86
N GLU A 102 19.40 -0.67 -5.67
CA GLU A 102 20.65 0.10 -5.56
C GLU A 102 20.45 1.59 -5.79
N ARG A 103 19.49 2.00 -6.62
CA ARG A 103 19.23 3.42 -6.93
C ARG A 103 18.60 4.16 -5.75
N LYS A 104 17.90 3.42 -4.89
CA LYS A 104 17.27 3.93 -3.67
C LYS A 104 18.08 3.59 -2.42
N ASN A 105 19.18 2.85 -2.57
CA ASN A 105 20.03 2.36 -1.47
C ASN A 105 19.20 1.73 -0.34
N GLY A 106 18.23 0.88 -0.71
CA GLY A 106 17.26 0.36 0.27
C GLY A 106 16.55 -0.91 -0.17
N TRP A 107 16.06 -1.64 0.82
CA TRP A 107 15.16 -2.77 0.63
C TRP A 107 13.75 -2.26 0.40
N ILE A 108 13.07 -2.79 -0.59
CA ILE A 108 11.75 -2.34 -0.97
C ILE A 108 10.78 -3.51 -0.89
N TYR A 109 9.68 -3.29 -0.18
CA TYR A 109 8.54 -4.20 -0.04
C TYR A 109 7.33 -3.56 -0.70
N PHE A 110 6.42 -4.37 -1.22
CA PHE A 110 5.14 -3.83 -1.65
C PHE A 110 3.97 -4.49 -0.96
N VAL A 111 3.04 -3.64 -0.53
CA VAL A 111 1.70 -4.06 -0.17
C VAL A 111 0.78 -3.69 -1.33
N ILE A 112 0.08 -4.68 -1.86
CA ILE A 112 -0.92 -4.51 -2.90
C ILE A 112 -2.27 -4.63 -2.23
N TYR A 113 -3.09 -3.63 -2.46
CA TYR A 113 -4.40 -3.50 -1.89
C TYR A 113 -5.44 -3.63 -2.99
N ARG A 114 -6.52 -4.35 -2.69
CA ARG A 114 -7.71 -4.43 -3.54
C ARG A 114 -8.95 -4.04 -2.73
N PRO A 115 -9.61 -2.92 -3.07
CA PRO A 115 -10.81 -2.48 -2.38
C PRO A 115 -11.99 -3.41 -2.68
N HIS A 116 -12.82 -3.67 -1.68
CA HIS A 116 -14.06 -4.46 -1.84
C HIS A 116 -15.32 -3.72 -1.38
N GLY A 117 -15.19 -2.62 -0.64
CA GLY A 117 -16.32 -1.78 -0.22
C GLY A 117 -15.99 -0.85 0.94
N GLU A 118 -17.02 -0.23 1.51
CA GLU A 118 -16.92 0.60 2.73
C GLU A 118 -17.18 -0.24 3.99
N VAL A 119 -16.63 0.17 5.12
CA VAL A 119 -16.92 -0.39 6.44
C VAL A 119 -18.26 0.20 6.89
N GLN A 120 -19.26 -0.68 7.11
CA GLN A 120 -20.59 -0.31 7.63
C GLN A 120 -20.54 0.04 9.11
#